data_AF-A0A936P037-F1
#
_entry.id   AF-A0A936P037-F1
#
_cell.length_a   1.000
_cell.length_b   1.000
_cell.length_c   1.000
_cell.angle_alpha   90.00
_cell.angle_beta   90.00
_cell.angle_gamma   90.00
#
_symmetry.space_group_name_H-M   'P 1'
#
loop_
_entity.id
_entity.type
_entity.pdbx_description
1 polymer ?
#
loop_
_entity_poly.entity_id
_entity_poly.type
_entity_poly.pdbx_seq_one_letter_code
_entity_poly.pdbx_strand_id
1 'polypeptide(L)'
;MSNRQPRCQPRTQALLGFSLMAFMLATRFHHFGDALHLPDASWALFFLAGFYLSPAWLLGLMLEAVAIDVAAVGWMGVSGYCLTPAYAGLQLAHLALWTGGRLSSRQIGADAAAVARMAGLALGATVLAFVISNASFYWFGGRVADTSLAQFARTFVDYGPRFLSSTLIYLLVAALAHGLAVNLAGGRGAGLPGTR
;
A
#
# COMPACT_ATOMS: atom_id res chain seq x y z
N MET A 1 -23.29 -5.61 -19.88
CA MET A 1 -21.85 -5.43 -20.18
C MET A 1 -21.03 -5.94 -19.00
N SER A 2 -20.59 -7.20 -19.05
CA SER A 2 -19.77 -7.81 -17.99
C SER A 2 -18.32 -7.38 -18.19
N ASN A 3 -17.89 -6.34 -17.47
CA ASN A 3 -16.50 -5.87 -17.48
C ASN A 3 -15.63 -6.84 -16.66
N ARG A 4 -15.36 -8.03 -17.21
CA ARG A 4 -14.40 -8.96 -16.62
C ARG A 4 -13.01 -8.40 -16.88
N GLN A 5 -12.46 -7.70 -15.88
CA GLN A 5 -11.03 -7.40 -15.89
C GLN A 5 -10.25 -8.72 -16.05
N PRO A 6 -9.20 -8.77 -16.87
CA PRO A 6 -8.35 -9.94 -17.00
C PRO A 6 -7.68 -10.21 -15.64
N ARG A 7 -8.27 -11.12 -14.86
CA ARG A 7 -7.69 -11.58 -13.60
C ARG A 7 -6.52 -12.51 -13.95
N CYS A 8 -5.35 -12.29 -13.35
CA CYS A 8 -4.23 -13.20 -13.51
C CYS A 8 -4.62 -14.63 -13.09
N GLN A 9 -3.91 -15.63 -13.60
CA GLN A 9 -4.10 -17.03 -13.22
C GLN A 9 -4.08 -17.18 -11.68
N PRO A 10 -4.90 -18.07 -11.07
CA PRO A 10 -4.98 -18.22 -9.62
C PRO A 10 -3.63 -18.44 -8.92
N ARG A 11 -2.70 -19.13 -9.59
CA ARG A 11 -1.33 -19.33 -9.09
C ARG A 11 -0.55 -18.02 -8.97
N THR A 12 -0.61 -17.16 -9.99
CA THR A 12 0.04 -15.84 -9.96
C THR A 12 -0.58 -14.94 -8.91
N GLN A 13 -1.91 -14.98 -8.75
CA GLN A 13 -2.60 -14.26 -7.67
C GLN A 13 -2.11 -14.69 -6.28
N ALA A 14 -1.97 -16.00 -6.05
CA ALA A 14 -1.45 -16.53 -4.80
C ALA A 14 0.01 -16.14 -4.55
N LEU A 15 0.89 -16.30 -5.55
CA LEU A 15 2.29 -15.93 -5.44
C LEU A 15 2.46 -14.45 -5.11
N LEU A 16 1.78 -13.56 -5.86
CA LEU A 16 1.83 -12.13 -5.58
C LEU A 16 1.23 -11.80 -4.21
N GLY A 17 0.06 -12.36 -3.89
CA GLY A 17 -0.61 -12.14 -2.61
C GLY A 17 0.27 -12.48 -1.41
N PHE A 18 0.80 -13.70 -1.36
CA PHE A 18 1.70 -14.12 -0.29
C PHE A 18 3.03 -13.35 -0.31
N SER A 19 3.54 -12.93 -1.47
CA SER A 19 4.73 -12.08 -1.54
C SER A 19 4.49 -10.71 -0.91
N LEU A 20 3.33 -10.09 -1.15
CA LEU A 20 2.97 -8.82 -0.51
C LEU A 20 2.82 -8.98 1.00
N MET A 21 2.17 -10.06 1.46
CA MET A 21 2.03 -10.38 2.88
C MET A 21 3.38 -10.55 3.58
N ALA A 22 4.26 -11.39 3.01
CA ALA A 22 5.62 -11.58 3.51
C ALA A 22 6.43 -10.28 3.55
N PHE A 23 6.27 -9.42 2.54
CA PHE A 23 6.94 -8.11 2.53
C PHE A 23 6.38 -7.16 3.58
N MET A 24 5.05 -7.17 3.81
CA MET A 24 4.42 -6.42 4.90
C MET A 24 4.98 -6.85 6.25
N LEU A 25 5.04 -8.17 6.51
CA LEU A 25 5.62 -8.72 7.73
C LEU A 25 7.06 -8.24 7.94
N ALA A 26 7.88 -8.25 6.88
CA ALA A 26 9.29 -7.86 6.97
C ALA A 26 9.50 -6.36 7.28
N THR A 27 8.65 -5.47 6.75
CA THR A 27 8.85 -4.01 6.89
C THR A 27 7.99 -3.36 7.99
N ARG A 28 6.82 -3.93 8.28
CA ARG A 28 5.90 -3.41 9.31
C ARG A 28 6.39 -3.75 10.72
N PHE A 29 7.13 -4.84 10.83
CA PHE A 29 7.72 -5.29 12.08
C PHE A 29 8.98 -4.48 12.40
N HIS A 30 8.90 -3.62 13.44
CA HIS A 30 9.99 -2.69 13.81
C HIS A 30 11.35 -3.39 13.96
N HIS A 31 11.43 -4.57 14.60
CA HIS A 31 12.72 -5.26 14.76
C HIS A 31 13.39 -5.68 13.44
N PHE A 32 12.61 -6.06 12.41
CA PHE A 32 13.17 -6.44 11.11
C PHE A 32 13.32 -5.23 10.18
N GLY A 33 12.37 -4.30 10.21
CA GLY A 33 12.41 -3.04 9.47
C GLY A 33 13.60 -2.17 9.89
N ASP A 34 13.88 -2.07 11.20
CA ASP A 34 15.01 -1.31 11.73
C ASP A 34 16.35 -1.98 11.38
N ALA A 35 16.43 -3.31 11.44
CA ALA A 35 17.63 -4.04 11.02
C ALA A 35 17.97 -3.84 9.53
N LEU A 36 16.94 -3.70 8.69
CA LEU A 36 17.07 -3.46 7.25
C LEU A 36 17.07 -1.97 6.87
N HIS A 37 16.86 -1.07 7.84
CA HIS A 37 16.63 0.37 7.63
C HIS A 37 15.52 0.67 6.60
N LEU A 38 14.54 -0.21 6.48
CA LEU A 38 13.43 -0.08 5.54
C LEU A 38 12.23 0.57 6.22
N PRO A 39 11.63 1.62 5.62
CA PRO A 39 10.36 2.15 6.10
C PRO A 39 9.25 1.11 5.90
N ASP A 40 8.20 1.20 6.72
CA ASP A 40 7.01 0.36 6.58
C ASP A 40 6.40 0.52 5.17
N ALA A 41 6.32 -0.58 4.41
CA ALA A 41 5.77 -0.61 3.06
C ALA A 41 4.24 -0.79 3.01
N SER A 42 3.58 -1.01 4.16
CA SER A 42 2.17 -1.45 4.26
C SER A 42 1.23 -0.65 3.35
N TRP A 43 1.36 0.68 3.33
CA TRP A 43 0.48 1.53 2.53
C TRP A 43 0.62 1.31 1.03
N ALA A 44 1.86 1.21 0.54
CA ALA A 44 2.12 0.87 -0.85
C ALA A 44 1.61 -0.53 -1.19
N LEU A 45 1.74 -1.49 -0.26
CA LEU A 45 1.26 -2.86 -0.46
C LEU A 45 -0.27 -2.95 -0.55
N PHE A 46 -1.02 -2.18 0.24
CA PHE A 46 -2.48 -2.09 0.07
C PHE A 46 -2.87 -1.53 -1.28
N PHE A 47 -2.17 -0.49 -1.77
CA PHE A 47 -2.38 0.05 -3.10
C PHE A 47 -2.03 -0.99 -4.19
N LEU A 48 -0.89 -1.68 -4.09
CA LEU A 48 -0.49 -2.72 -5.03
C LEU A 48 -1.45 -3.92 -5.01
N ALA A 49 -1.94 -4.32 -3.85
CA ALA A 49 -2.98 -5.34 -3.72
C ALA A 49 -4.27 -4.90 -4.43
N GLY A 50 -4.66 -3.63 -4.26
CA GLY A 50 -5.75 -3.02 -5.01
C GLY A 50 -5.53 -3.06 -6.52
N PHE A 51 -4.30 -2.88 -6.97
CA PHE A 51 -3.96 -2.87 -8.39
C PHE A 51 -3.91 -4.29 -9.00
N TYR A 52 -3.26 -5.24 -8.34
CA TYR A 52 -2.95 -6.55 -8.91
C TYR A 52 -3.87 -7.68 -8.46
N LEU A 53 -4.35 -7.65 -7.21
CA LEU A 53 -5.03 -8.79 -6.60
C LEU A 53 -6.55 -8.69 -6.74
N SER A 54 -7.23 -9.83 -6.63
CA SER A 54 -8.68 -9.85 -6.50
C SER A 54 -9.12 -9.30 -5.12
N PRO A 55 -10.36 -8.77 -4.98
CA PRO A 55 -10.85 -8.22 -3.71
C PRO A 55 -10.82 -9.20 -2.53
N ALA A 56 -10.77 -10.52 -2.78
CA ALA A 56 -10.71 -11.54 -1.72
C ALA A 56 -9.45 -11.42 -0.83
N TRP A 57 -8.37 -10.81 -1.33
CA TRP A 57 -7.12 -10.63 -0.58
C TRP A 57 -7.15 -9.48 0.42
N LEU A 58 -8.08 -8.53 0.28
CA LEU A 58 -8.12 -7.32 1.10
C LEU A 58 -8.29 -7.66 2.57
N LEU A 59 -9.26 -8.52 2.91
CA LEU A 59 -9.49 -8.92 4.30
C LEU A 59 -8.27 -9.63 4.89
N GLY A 60 -7.59 -10.47 4.12
CA GLY A 60 -6.37 -11.16 4.56
C GLY A 60 -5.27 -10.18 4.96
N LEU A 61 -4.97 -9.20 4.10
CA LEU A 61 -3.97 -8.15 4.38
C LEU A 61 -4.37 -7.26 5.58
N MET A 62 -5.66 -6.92 5.69
CA MET A 62 -6.16 -6.13 6.82
C MET A 62 -6.02 -6.88 8.16
N LEU A 63 -6.31 -8.18 8.16
CA LEU A 63 -6.15 -9.04 9.33
C LEU A 63 -4.67 -9.25 9.68
N GLU A 64 -3.81 -9.43 8.67
CA GLU A 64 -2.36 -9.52 8.86
C GLU A 64 -1.79 -8.26 9.50
N ALA A 65 -2.14 -7.07 9.01
CA ALA A 65 -1.68 -5.80 9.59
C ALA A 65 -2.07 -5.69 11.08
N VAL A 66 -3.29 -6.08 11.44
CA VAL A 66 -3.73 -6.15 12.84
C VAL A 66 -2.93 -7.18 13.63
N ALA A 67 -2.72 -8.38 13.07
CA ALA A 67 -2.00 -9.45 13.73
C ALA A 67 -0.54 -9.06 14.02
N ILE A 68 0.14 -8.41 13.07
CA ILE A 68 1.51 -7.91 13.25
C ILE A 68 1.55 -6.90 14.39
N ASP A 69 0.64 -5.92 14.40
CA ASP A 69 0.66 -4.83 15.39
C ASP A 69 0.31 -5.34 16.81
N VAL A 70 -0.69 -6.22 16.92
CA VAL A 70 -1.03 -6.87 18.20
C VAL A 70 0.12 -7.73 18.69
N ALA A 71 0.78 -8.47 17.81
CA ALA A 71 1.91 -9.30 18.19
C ALA A 71 3.11 -8.47 18.66
N ALA A 72 3.40 -7.36 17.96
CA ALA A 72 4.46 -6.45 18.32
C ALA A 72 4.26 -5.86 19.73
N VAL A 73 3.03 -5.46 20.06
CA VAL A 73 2.70 -4.92 21.38
C VAL A 73 2.64 -6.01 22.46
N GLY A 74 2.04 -7.16 22.16
CA GLY A 74 1.77 -8.20 23.15
C GLY A 74 2.98 -9.06 23.51
N TRP A 75 3.86 -9.35 22.54
CA TRP A 75 4.97 -10.30 22.72
C TRP A 75 6.36 -9.70 22.48
N MET A 76 6.46 -8.54 21.84
CA MET A 76 7.76 -7.98 21.42
C MET A 76 8.12 -6.67 22.12
N GLY A 77 7.35 -6.24 23.12
CA GLY A 77 7.65 -5.06 23.94
C GLY A 77 7.51 -3.72 23.21
N VAL A 78 6.88 -3.68 22.03
CA VAL A 78 6.56 -2.43 21.34
C VAL A 78 5.47 -1.69 22.13
N SER A 79 5.60 -0.37 22.25
CA SER A 79 4.61 0.44 22.96
C SER A 79 3.23 0.36 22.28
N GLY A 80 2.19 0.07 23.07
CA GLY A 80 0.79 0.14 22.65
C GLY A 80 0.26 1.58 22.42
N TYR A 81 1.15 2.54 22.11
CA TYR A 81 0.76 3.94 22.02
C TYR A 81 -0.25 4.20 20.90
N CYS A 82 -0.07 3.53 19.76
CA CYS A 82 -0.93 3.68 18.59
C CYS A 82 -2.18 2.78 18.63
N LEU A 83 -2.18 1.73 19.47
CA LEU A 83 -3.32 0.82 19.60
C LEU A 83 -4.38 1.43 20.51
N THR A 84 -5.36 2.06 19.88
CA THR A 84 -6.51 2.73 20.52
C THR A 84 -7.77 2.39 19.71
N PRO A 85 -8.99 2.71 20.18
CA PRO A 85 -10.19 2.53 19.37
C PRO A 85 -10.12 3.23 18.00
N ALA A 86 -9.34 4.31 17.89
CA ALA A 86 -9.06 5.00 16.63
C ALA A 86 -8.33 4.16 15.57
N TYR A 87 -7.76 3.01 15.95
CA TYR A 87 -7.10 2.10 15.02
C TYR A 87 -8.05 1.61 13.90
N ALA A 88 -9.36 1.60 14.14
CA ALA A 88 -10.35 1.34 13.08
C ALA A 88 -10.20 2.33 11.90
N GLY A 89 -9.79 3.57 12.15
CA GLY A 89 -9.48 4.55 11.11
C GLY A 89 -8.31 4.15 10.22
N LEU A 90 -7.30 3.45 10.76
CA LEU A 90 -6.20 2.93 9.96
C LEU A 90 -6.68 1.87 8.96
N GLN A 91 -7.66 1.05 9.35
CA GLN A 91 -8.28 0.08 8.45
C GLN A 91 -9.06 0.76 7.31
N LEU A 92 -9.71 1.89 7.59
CA LEU A 92 -10.34 2.72 6.55
C LEU A 92 -9.29 3.36 5.63
N ALA A 93 -8.14 3.76 6.16
CA ALA A 93 -7.01 4.27 5.35
C ALA A 93 -6.46 3.18 4.41
N HIS A 94 -6.31 1.94 4.88
CA HIS A 94 -5.94 0.78 4.06
C HIS A 94 -6.96 0.53 2.93
N LEU A 95 -8.25 0.65 3.21
CA LEU A 95 -9.31 0.55 2.19
C LEU A 95 -9.22 1.66 1.14
N ALA A 96 -8.90 2.89 1.55
CA ALA A 96 -8.71 4.02 0.63
C ALA A 96 -7.54 3.76 -0.36
N LEU A 97 -6.41 3.27 0.15
CA LEU A 97 -5.25 2.87 -0.66
C LEU A 97 -5.58 1.75 -1.64
N TRP A 98 -6.23 0.70 -1.15
CA TRP A 98 -6.68 -0.42 -1.99
C TRP A 98 -7.63 0.05 -3.10
N THR A 99 -8.56 0.94 -2.77
CA THR A 99 -9.49 1.53 -3.75
C THR A 99 -8.74 2.37 -4.77
N GLY A 100 -7.76 3.16 -4.35
CA GLY A 100 -6.86 3.90 -5.25
C GLY A 100 -6.14 2.99 -6.23
N GLY A 101 -5.56 1.89 -5.74
CA GLY A 101 -4.93 0.88 -6.59
C GLY A 101 -5.89 0.24 -7.59
N ARG A 102 -7.12 -0.06 -7.13
CA ARG A 102 -8.17 -0.64 -7.98
C ARG A 102 -8.62 0.31 -9.09
N LEU A 103 -8.72 1.60 -8.79
CA LEU A 103 -9.02 2.63 -9.79
C LEU A 103 -7.84 2.78 -10.76
N SER A 104 -6.60 2.79 -10.27
CA SER A 104 -5.41 2.86 -11.11
C SER A 104 -5.29 1.69 -12.07
N SER A 105 -5.69 0.48 -11.67
CA SER A 105 -5.69 -0.69 -12.56
C SER A 105 -6.67 -0.60 -13.73
N ARG A 106 -7.56 0.41 -13.75
CA ARG A 106 -8.45 0.70 -14.88
C ARG A 106 -7.83 1.67 -15.88
N GLN A 107 -6.75 2.34 -15.50
CA GLN A 107 -6.07 3.38 -16.29
C GLN A 107 -4.83 2.83 -17.00
N ILE A 108 -4.70 1.51 -17.16
CA ILE A 108 -3.51 0.87 -17.75
C ILE A 108 -3.32 1.35 -19.20
N GLY A 109 -2.15 1.91 -19.47
CA GLY A 109 -1.71 2.40 -20.77
C GLY A 109 -0.26 2.85 -20.70
N ALA A 110 0.43 2.86 -21.85
CA ALA A 110 1.83 3.29 -21.95
C ALA A 110 1.98 4.78 -22.29
N ASP A 111 0.87 5.52 -22.44
CA ASP A 111 0.92 6.96 -22.74
C ASP A 111 1.15 7.80 -21.47
N ALA A 112 1.66 9.01 -21.67
CA ALA A 112 1.94 9.94 -20.57
C ALA A 112 0.67 10.27 -19.76
N ALA A 113 -0.50 10.27 -20.40
CA ALA A 113 -1.77 10.55 -19.76
C ALA A 113 -2.23 9.43 -18.80
N ALA A 114 -2.04 8.15 -19.15
CA ALA A 114 -2.27 7.01 -18.26
C ALA A 114 -1.35 7.07 -17.05
N VAL A 115 -0.05 7.30 -17.29
CA VAL A 115 0.94 7.42 -16.22
C VAL A 115 0.59 8.56 -15.26
N ALA A 116 0.26 9.75 -15.79
CA ALA A 116 -0.14 10.89 -14.97
C ALA A 116 -1.41 10.62 -14.15
N ARG A 117 -2.43 9.96 -14.73
CA ARG A 117 -3.64 9.58 -14.01
C ARG A 117 -3.37 8.58 -12.88
N MET A 118 -2.54 7.57 -13.13
CA MET A 118 -2.16 6.60 -12.10
C MET A 118 -1.34 7.24 -10.97
N ALA A 119 -0.41 8.13 -11.32
CA ALA A 119 0.36 8.90 -10.34
C ALA A 119 -0.54 9.81 -9.48
N GLY A 120 -1.51 10.48 -10.10
CA GLY A 120 -2.50 11.29 -9.40
C GLY A 120 -3.38 10.47 -8.44
N LEU A 121 -3.81 9.28 -8.87
CA LEU A 121 -4.56 8.34 -8.01
C LEU A 121 -3.71 7.81 -6.85
N ALA A 122 -2.44 7.50 -7.08
CA ALA A 122 -1.51 7.09 -6.03
C ALA A 122 -1.30 8.19 -4.99
N LEU A 123 -1.03 9.41 -5.44
CA LEU A 123 -0.88 10.57 -4.55
C LEU A 123 -2.18 10.85 -3.78
N GLY A 124 -3.31 10.92 -4.47
CA GLY A 124 -4.61 11.20 -3.86
C GLY A 124 -5.02 10.15 -2.83
N ALA A 125 -4.84 8.86 -3.14
CA ALA A 125 -5.13 7.78 -2.19
C ALA A 125 -4.20 7.82 -0.97
N THR A 126 -2.92 8.15 -1.17
CA THR A 126 -1.94 8.28 -0.08
C THR A 126 -2.26 9.47 0.83
N VAL A 127 -2.59 10.63 0.26
CA VAL A 127 -3.04 11.81 1.02
C VAL A 127 -4.31 11.49 1.79
N LEU A 128 -5.31 10.86 1.15
CA LEU A 128 -6.56 10.50 1.80
C LEU A 128 -6.34 9.51 2.95
N ALA A 129 -5.50 8.49 2.76
CA ALA A 129 -5.14 7.54 3.80
C ALA A 129 -4.44 8.22 4.99
N PHE A 130 -3.55 9.17 4.72
CA PHE A 130 -2.94 9.99 5.76
C PHE A 130 -3.97 10.81 6.52
N VAL A 131 -4.85 11.53 5.82
CA VAL A 131 -5.92 12.31 6.46
C VAL A 131 -6.77 11.40 7.35
N ILE A 132 -7.25 10.26 6.84
CA ILE A 132 -8.12 9.34 7.60
C ILE A 132 -7.40 8.80 8.84
N SER A 133 -6.21 8.23 8.68
CA SER A 133 -5.47 7.61 9.79
C SER A 133 -5.04 8.63 10.83
N ASN A 134 -4.47 9.76 10.40
CA ASN A 134 -3.98 10.82 11.26
C ASN A 134 -5.13 11.53 11.98
N ALA A 135 -6.22 11.88 11.29
CA ALA A 135 -7.41 12.46 11.92
C ALA A 135 -8.02 11.51 12.95
N SER A 136 -8.13 10.23 12.59
CA SER A 136 -8.72 9.24 13.49
C SER A 136 -7.93 9.16 14.79
N PHE A 137 -6.61 9.06 14.71
CA PHE A 137 -5.75 9.02 15.89
C PHE A 137 -5.79 10.34 16.69
N TYR A 138 -5.73 11.48 16.00
CA TYR A 138 -5.67 12.81 16.61
C TYR A 138 -6.91 13.11 17.46
N TRP A 139 -8.12 12.87 16.94
CA TRP A 139 -9.36 13.16 17.65
C TRP A 139 -9.88 12.02 18.51
N PHE A 140 -9.69 10.76 18.10
CA PHE A 140 -10.32 9.60 18.77
C PHE A 140 -9.30 8.69 19.49
N GLY A 141 -7.99 8.96 19.37
CA GLY A 141 -6.96 8.15 20.02
C GLY A 141 -6.77 8.44 21.51
N GLY A 142 -7.28 9.59 22.01
CA GLY A 142 -7.18 9.97 23.42
C GLY A 142 -5.74 10.25 23.89
N ARG A 143 -4.82 10.52 22.96
CA ARG A 143 -3.39 10.78 23.26
C ARG A 143 -2.96 12.23 23.07
N VAL A 144 -3.78 13.03 22.40
CA VAL A 144 -3.51 14.44 22.12
C VAL A 144 -4.38 15.30 23.04
N ALA A 145 -3.75 16.17 23.81
CA ALA A 145 -4.46 17.03 24.77
C ALA A 145 -5.16 18.23 24.11
N ASP A 146 -4.53 18.84 23.12
CA ASP A 146 -5.10 19.93 22.31
C ASP A 146 -5.54 19.37 20.95
N THR A 147 -6.86 19.29 20.74
CA THR A 147 -7.47 18.77 19.50
C THR A 147 -7.91 19.89 18.54
N SER A 148 -7.22 21.03 18.55
CA SER A 148 -7.51 22.15 17.64
C SER A 148 -7.18 21.83 16.18
N LEU A 149 -7.85 22.50 15.24
CA LEU A 149 -7.57 22.35 13.81
C LEU A 149 -6.18 22.86 13.43
N ALA A 150 -5.68 23.89 14.12
CA ALA A 150 -4.36 24.46 13.86
C ALA A 150 -3.24 23.46 14.20
N GLN A 151 -3.35 22.77 15.34
CA GLN A 151 -2.39 21.75 15.71
C GLN A 151 -2.53 20.50 14.84
N PHE A 152 -3.75 20.13 14.44
CA PHE A 152 -3.93 19.09 13.43
C PHE A 152 -3.22 19.44 12.12
N ALA A 153 -3.33 20.67 11.62
CA ALA A 153 -2.62 21.09 10.40
C ALA A 153 -1.10 20.96 10.53
N ARG A 154 -0.52 21.19 11.71
CA ARG A 154 0.93 21.00 11.96
C ARG A 154 1.33 19.53 11.82
N THR A 155 0.49 18.60 12.25
CA THR A 155 0.78 17.15 12.10
C THR A 155 0.94 16.72 10.63
N PHE A 156 0.33 17.43 9.66
CA PHE A 156 0.58 17.18 8.24
C PHE A 156 2.00 17.53 7.83
N VAL A 157 2.56 18.60 8.39
CA VAL A 157 3.93 19.01 8.12
C VAL A 157 4.91 18.06 8.80
N ASP A 158 4.62 17.69 10.04
CA ASP A 158 5.54 16.87 10.85
C ASP A 158 5.60 15.42 10.37
N TYR A 159 4.46 14.82 9.99
CA TYR A 159 4.39 13.39 9.67
C TYR A 159 4.11 13.12 8.19
N GLY A 160 3.32 13.97 7.53
CA GLY A 160 2.85 13.75 6.16
C GLY A 160 3.98 13.46 5.15
N PRO A 161 5.07 14.25 5.09
CA PRO A 161 6.14 14.03 4.13
C PRO A 161 6.72 12.62 4.18
N ARG A 162 6.89 12.04 5.37
CA ARG A 162 7.47 10.69 5.53
C ARG A 162 6.53 9.61 5.02
N PHE A 163 5.23 9.69 5.34
CA PHE A 163 4.23 8.72 4.87
C PHE A 163 4.03 8.81 3.36
N LEU A 164 3.96 10.02 2.81
CA LEU A 164 3.77 10.24 1.38
C LEU A 164 5.00 9.76 0.59
N SER A 165 6.20 10.20 0.99
CA SER A 165 7.43 9.85 0.26
C SER A 165 7.70 8.36 0.26
N SER A 166 7.65 7.68 1.42
CA SER A 166 7.86 6.24 1.52
C SER A 166 6.89 5.45 0.63
N THR A 167 5.60 5.75 0.72
CA THR A 167 4.56 5.11 -0.08
C THR A 167 4.81 5.30 -1.58
N LEU A 168 5.04 6.54 -2.02
CA LEU A 168 5.24 6.85 -3.44
C LEU A 168 6.54 6.27 -4.00
N ILE A 169 7.60 6.19 -3.20
CA ILE A 169 8.87 5.56 -3.60
C ILE A 169 8.65 4.05 -3.82
N TYR A 170 7.99 3.35 -2.90
CA TYR A 170 7.69 1.93 -3.10
C TYR A 170 6.83 1.69 -4.35
N LEU A 171 5.83 2.54 -4.60
CA LEU A 171 5.00 2.46 -5.80
C LEU A 171 5.79 2.74 -7.09
N LEU A 172 6.70 3.72 -7.07
CA LEU A 172 7.59 4.01 -8.18
C LEU A 172 8.49 2.81 -8.48
N VAL A 173 9.13 2.23 -7.47
CA VAL A 173 9.98 1.04 -7.61
C VAL A 173 9.17 -0.13 -8.19
N ALA A 174 7.96 -0.38 -7.69
CA ALA A 174 7.09 -1.43 -8.20
C ALA A 174 6.68 -1.19 -9.67
N ALA A 175 6.40 0.06 -10.05
CA ALA A 175 6.07 0.42 -11.42
C ALA A 175 7.26 0.22 -12.38
N LEU A 176 8.47 0.61 -11.97
CA LEU A 176 9.70 0.38 -12.74
C LEU A 176 9.99 -1.11 -12.91
N ALA A 177 9.86 -1.90 -11.83
CA ALA A 177 10.02 -3.34 -11.87
C ALA A 177 9.01 -4.01 -12.81
N HIS A 178 7.74 -3.58 -12.77
CA HIS A 178 6.71 -4.05 -13.71
C HIS A 178 7.09 -3.71 -15.16
N GLY A 179 7.46 -2.47 -15.44
CA GLY A 179 7.86 -2.03 -16.78
C GLY A 179 9.03 -2.82 -17.33
N LEU A 180 10.06 -3.07 -16.51
CA LEU A 180 11.19 -3.91 -16.88
C LEU A 180 10.76 -5.35 -17.18
N ALA A 181 9.93 -5.96 -16.33
CA ALA A 181 9.44 -7.33 -16.53
C ALA A 181 8.64 -7.46 -17.84
N VAL A 182 7.78 -6.50 -18.16
CA VAL A 182 7.01 -6.47 -19.41
C VAL A 182 7.93 -6.32 -20.63
N ASN A 183 8.91 -5.41 -20.57
CA ASN A 183 9.87 -5.22 -21.66
C ASN A 183 10.71 -6.48 -21.92
N LEU A 184 11.19 -7.14 -20.87
CA LEU A 184 11.97 -8.39 -21.00
C LEU A 184 11.12 -9.55 -21.54
N ALA A 185 9.84 -9.63 -21.18
CA ALA A 185 8.91 -10.62 -21.71
C ALA A 185 8.57 -10.36 -23.20
N GLY A 186 8.37 -9.10 -23.57
CA GLY A 186 8.13 -8.68 -24.96
C GLY A 186 9.31 -8.96 -25.88
N GLY A 187 10.54 -8.75 -25.40
CA GLY A 187 11.76 -9.06 -26.15
C GLY A 187 11.99 -10.57 -26.39
N ARG A 188 11.53 -11.43 -25.46
CA ARG A 188 11.63 -12.90 -25.61
C ARG A 188 10.65 -13.48 -26.64
N GLY A 189 9.53 -12.81 -26.91
CA GLY A 189 8.55 -13.21 -27.92
C GLY A 189 8.96 -12.90 -29.36
N ALA A 190 9.90 -11.97 -29.57
CA ALA A 190 10.40 -11.57 -30.90
C ALA A 190 11.55 -12.44 -31.43
N GLY A 191 12.01 -13.43 -30.65
CA GLY A 191 13.26 -14.17 -30.87
C GLY A 191 13.14 -15.56 -31.52
N LEU A 192 12.01 -15.96 -32.11
CA LEU A 192 11.92 -17.23 -32.85
C LEU A 192 11.69 -17.00 -34.36
N PRO A 193 12.75 -16.74 -35.13
CA PRO A 193 12.72 -16.93 -36.58
C PRO A 193 12.69 -18.43 -36.92
N GLY A 194 11.79 -18.78 -37.85
CA GLY A 194 11.32 -20.11 -38.19
C GLY A 194 12.33 -21.26 -38.34
N THR A 195 11.89 -22.45 -37.96
CA THR A 195 12.30 -23.71 -38.60
C THR A 195 11.37 -23.94 -39.79
N ARG A 196 11.97 -23.99 -40.98
CA ARG A 196 11.33 -24.45 -42.23
C ARG A 196 10.92 -25.92 -42.15
#